data_AF-A0A8S3BCB9-F1
#
_entry.id   AF-A0A8S3BCB9-F1
#
_cell.length_a   1.000
_cell.length_b   1.000
_cell.length_c   1.000
_cell.angle_alpha   90.00
_cell.angle_beta   90.00
_cell.angle_gamma   90.00
#
_symmetry.space_group_name_H-M   'P 1'
#
loop_
_entity.id
_entity.type
_entity.pdbx_description
1 polymer ?
#
loop_
_entity_poly.entity_id
_entity_poly.type
_entity_poly.pdbx_seq_one_letter_code
_entity_poly.pdbx_strand_id
1 'polypeptide(L)' 'VNFSVSIFDSKIYALGGEGLKGAIIQTVEAYDPVADRWKEIGTLPKPRRNHGSCTIN' A
#
# COMPACT_ATOMS: atom_id res chain seq x y z
N VAL A 1 11.76 4.03 -4.18
CA VAL A 1 10.51 3.75 -3.46
C VAL A 1 10.29 2.25 -3.53
N ASN A 2 10.27 1.54 -2.40
CA ASN A 2 10.23 0.07 -2.44
C ASN A 2 8.78 -0.46 -2.45
N PHE A 3 7.80 0.36 -2.09
CA PHE A 3 6.35 0.12 -2.21
C PHE A 3 5.76 0.91 -3.38
N SER A 4 4.51 0.61 -3.75
CA SER A 4 3.74 1.39 -4.73
C SER A 4 2.59 2.16 -4.07
N VAL A 5 2.11 3.20 -4.74
CA VAL A 5 1.01 4.05 -4.25
C VAL A 5 -0.02 4.27 -5.35
N SER A 6 -1.30 4.23 -4.99
CA SER A 6 -2.39 4.57 -5.90
C SER A 6 -3.55 5.26 -5.17
N ILE A 7 -4.34 6.02 -5.92
CA ILE A 7 -5.52 6.71 -5.39
C ILE A 7 -6.76 5.98 -5.90
N PHE A 8 -7.68 5.65 -5.00
CA PHE A 8 -8.97 5.06 -5.32
C PHE A 8 -10.01 5.52 -4.30
N ASP A 9 -11.23 5.82 -4.73
CA ASP A 9 -12.33 6.24 -3.83
C ASP A 9 -11.90 7.32 -2.80
N SER A 10 -11.24 8.38 -3.29
CA SER A 10 -10.73 9.50 -2.48
C SER A 10 -9.74 9.13 -1.35
N LYS A 11 -9.16 7.92 -1.39
CA LYS A 11 -8.16 7.44 -0.42
C LYS A 11 -6.84 7.11 -1.10
N ILE A 12 -5.76 7.19 -0.33
CA ILE A 12 -4.41 6.80 -0.79
C ILE A 12 -4.13 5.39 -0.31
N TYR A 13 -3.65 4.53 -1.19
CA TYR A 13 -3.31 3.15 -0.88
C TYR A 13 -1.81 2.95 -1.04
N ALA A 14 -1.14 2.45 0.01
CA ALA A 14 0.25 2.01 -0.02
C ALA A 14 0.29 0.48 -0.06
N LEU A 15 1.02 -0.08 -1.03
CA LEU A 15 0.99 -1.51 -1.34
C LEU A 15 2.39 -2.13 -1.23
N GLY A 16 2.51 -3.15 -0.38
CA GLY A 16 3.73 -3.95 -0.21
C GLY A 16 4.93 -3.10 0.20
N GLY A 17 6.11 -3.52 -0.24
CA GLY A 17 7.36 -2.82 -0.03
C GLY A 17 8.38 -3.58 0.80
N GLU A 18 9.23 -2.82 1.47
CA GLU A 18 10.27 -3.33 2.36
C GLU A 18 10.03 -2.75 3.76
N GLY A 19 9.75 -3.64 4.71
CA GLY A 19 9.55 -3.31 6.11
C GLY A 19 10.85 -3.36 6.91
N LEU A 20 10.73 -3.53 8.22
CA LEU A 20 11.88 -3.57 9.12
C LEU A 20 12.86 -4.68 8.74
N LYS A 21 14.16 -4.38 8.88
CA LYS A 21 15.27 -5.33 8.61
C LYS A 21 15.27 -5.91 7.19
N GLY A 22 14.72 -5.19 6.21
CA GLY A 22 14.72 -5.61 4.80
C GLY A 22 13.66 -6.67 4.46
N ALA A 23 12.71 -6.93 5.36
CA ALA A 23 11.64 -7.89 5.10
C ALA A 23 10.74 -7.40 3.96
N ILE A 24 10.58 -8.20 2.91
CA ILE A 24 9.60 -7.90 1.86
C ILE A 24 8.22 -8.15 2.45
N ILE A 25 7.36 -7.13 2.39
CA ILE A 25 6.04 -7.14 3.01
C ILE A 25 4.94 -7.24 1.97
N GLN A 26 3.77 -7.67 2.43
CA GLN A 26 2.56 -7.80 1.65
C GLN A 26 1.42 -6.92 2.19
N THR A 27 1.67 -6.10 3.21
CA THR A 27 0.64 -5.24 3.80
C THR A 27 0.11 -4.24 2.78
N VAL A 28 -1.18 -3.93 2.90
CA VAL A 28 -1.84 -2.87 2.16
C VAL A 28 -2.46 -1.93 3.18
N GLU A 29 -2.04 -0.67 3.14
CA GLU A 29 -2.52 0.37 4.04
C GLU A 29 -3.27 1.43 3.24
N ALA A 30 -4.38 1.93 3.78
CA ALA A 30 -5.12 3.04 3.20
C ALA A 30 -5.11 4.24 4.16
N TYR A 31 -4.79 5.41 3.61
CA TYR A 31 -4.97 6.68 4.27
C TYR A 31 -6.36 7.22 3.95
N ASP A 32 -7.11 7.53 5.01
CA ASP A 32 -8.39 8.22 4.95
C ASP A 32 -8.19 9.69 5.32
N PRO A 33 -8.28 10.65 4.36
CA PRO A 33 -8.08 12.06 4.64
C PRO A 33 -9.14 12.68 5.56
N VAL A 34 -10.34 12.10 5.65
CA VAL A 34 -11.41 12.60 6.54
C VAL A 34 -11.10 12.25 7.99
N ALA A 35 -10.52 11.06 8.19
CA ALA A 35 -10.17 10.55 9.51
C ALA A 35 -8.72 10.86 9.93
N ASP A 36 -7.92 11.45 9.04
CA ASP A 36 -6.50 11.75 9.20
C ASP A 36 -5.70 10.58 9.77
N ARG A 37 -5.85 9.39 9.16
CA ARG A 37 -5.16 8.19 9.62
C ARG A 37 -4.93 7.16 8.54
N TRP A 38 -3.83 6.43 8.71
CA TRP A 38 -3.59 5.18 8.01
C TRP A 38 -4.26 4.01 8.71
N LYS A 39 -4.68 3.02 7.93
CA LYS A 39 -5.19 1.74 8.44
C LYS A 39 -4.73 0.61 7.52
N GLU A 40 -4.26 -0.49 8.09
CA GLU A 40 -4.09 -1.74 7.34
C GLU A 40 -5.46 -2.28 6.91
N ILE A 41 -5.66 -2.43 5.60
CA ILE A 41 -6.94 -2.86 5.00
C ILE A 41 -6.87 -4.24 4.36
N GLY A 42 -5.69 -4.84 4.29
CA GLY A 42 -5.51 -6.18 3.74
C GLY A 42 -4.07 -6.48 3.34
N THR A 43 -3.91 -7.52 2.53
CA THR A 43 -2.60 -7.98 2.06
C THR A 43 -2.60 -8.35 0.58
N LEU A 44 -1.48 -8.11 -0.10
CA LEU A 44 -1.18 -8.69 -1.41
C LEU A 44 -1.11 -10.22 -1.32
N PRO A 45 -1.40 -10.97 -2.41
CA PRO A 45 -1.28 -12.43 -2.41
C PRO A 45 0.13 -12.97 -2.15
N LYS A 46 1.15 -12.15 -2.40
CA LYS A 46 2.56 -12.42 -2.11
C LYS A 46 3.27 -11.12 -1.75
N PRO A 47 4.34 -11.14 -0.93
CA PRO A 47 5.17 -9.97 -0.68
C PRO A 47 5.79 -9.42 -1.98
N ARG A 48 5.76 -8.10 -2.15
CA ARG A 48 6.29 -7.44 -3.36
C ARG A 48 7.07 -6.19 -3.00
N ARG A 49 8.21 -5.97 -3.66
CA ARG A 49 8.94 -4.69 -3.71
C ARG A 49 9.32 -4.36 -5.15
N ASN A 50 9.69 -3.12 -5.44
CA ASN A 50 10.08 -2.66 -6.79
C ASN A 50 8.99 -2.91 -7.86
N HIS A 51 7.73 -2.71 -7.50
CA HIS A 51 6.58 -2.91 -8.39
C HIS A 51 5.85 -1.59 -8.64
N GLY A 52 5.02 -1.57 -9.68
CA GLY A 52 4.08 -0.49 -9.96
C GLY A 52 2.64 -0.88 -9.63
N SER A 53 1.79 0.11 -9.45
CA SER A 53 0.35 -0.04 -9.30
C SER A 53 -0.37 1.01 -10.13
N CYS A 54 -1.58 0.70 -10.56
CA CYS A 54 -2.49 1.64 -11.17
C CYS A 54 -3.91 1.35 -10.69
N THR A 55 -4.75 2.38 -10.74
CA THR A 55 -6.18 2.26 -10.47
C THR A 55 -6.92 2.10 -11.80
N ILE A 56 -7.89 1.20 -11.83
CA ILE A 56 -8.88 1.09 -12.91
C ILE A 56 -10.25 1.43 -12.34
N ASN A 57 -11.06 2.16 -13.11
CA ASN A 57 -12.45 2.50 -12.78
C ASN A 57 -13.41 1.66 -13.62
#